data_AF-A0A971CPM3-F1
#
_entry.id   AF-A0A971CPM3-F1
#
_cell.length_a   1.000
_cell.length_b   1.000
_cell.length_c   1.000
_cell.angle_alpha   90.00
_cell.angle_beta   90.00
_cell.angle_gamma   90.00
#
_symmetry.space_group_name_H-M   'P 1'
#
loop_
_entity.id
_entity.type
_entity.pdbx_description
1 polymer ?
#
loop_
_entity_poly.entity_id
_entity_poly.type
_entity_poly.pdbx_seq_one_letter_code
_entity_poly.pdbx_strand_id
1 'polypeptide(L)'
;MKFCFPLPSFLVLAMSGIAFETAGAVDYQEEIRPILNKKCFKCHTGPRAKGGLRMDSPEDFAKRIGGEDPVIVPGDPSKSLLTIKAGLPRSDGDAMPPPPARERGAEAMTSAELSLVQKWVSLGAKFEAGEADSATAAAATPSAAPAMENKIQTWTNSTGASLQAAFVSLSGSTVTLRKEDGSQFNYPLANLSGESQALARELGGK
;
A
#
# COMPACT_ATOMS: atom_id res chain seq x y z
N MET A 1 -3.09 3.12 80.61
CA MET A 1 -2.13 2.53 79.66
C MET A 1 -2.82 2.49 78.29
N LYS A 2 -2.34 3.25 77.30
CA LYS A 2 -2.89 3.32 75.94
C LYS A 2 -1.73 3.04 75.00
N PHE A 3 -1.72 1.85 74.38
CA PHE A 3 -0.70 1.45 73.42
C PHE A 3 -1.13 1.88 72.02
N CYS A 4 -0.30 2.70 71.40
CA CYS A 4 -0.39 3.15 70.02
C CYS A 4 0.53 2.23 69.19
N PHE A 5 0.00 1.49 68.22
CA PHE A 5 0.79 0.70 67.27
C PHE A 5 0.78 1.41 65.90
N PRO A 6 1.94 1.69 65.28
CA PRO A 6 2.00 2.29 63.95
C PRO A 6 1.86 1.23 62.85
N LEU A 7 1.13 1.56 61.78
CA LEU A 7 1.06 0.74 60.55
C LEU A 7 2.37 0.86 59.75
N PRO A 8 2.84 -0.23 59.09
CA PRO A 8 3.97 -0.15 58.18
C PRO A 8 3.53 0.37 56.80
N SER A 9 4.27 1.36 56.32
CA SER A 9 4.14 1.93 54.97
C SER A 9 4.66 0.94 53.94
N PHE A 10 3.78 0.38 53.10
CA PHE A 10 4.17 -0.39 51.92
C PHE A 10 4.41 0.58 50.76
N LEU A 11 5.69 0.75 50.40
CA LEU A 11 6.11 1.44 49.19
C LEU A 11 5.75 0.57 47.97
N VAL A 12 4.69 0.95 47.25
CA VAL A 12 4.33 0.31 45.98
C VAL A 12 5.22 0.88 44.88
N LEU A 13 6.19 0.08 44.42
CA LEU A 13 7.02 0.39 43.26
C LEU A 13 6.18 0.15 41.99
N ALA A 14 5.67 1.22 41.39
CA ALA A 14 4.94 1.15 40.13
C ALA A 14 5.92 0.88 38.97
N MET A 15 6.03 -0.38 38.54
CA MET A 15 6.55 -0.73 37.22
C MET A 15 5.45 -0.48 36.18
N SER A 16 5.36 0.75 35.67
CA SER A 16 4.55 1.03 34.48
C SER A 16 5.23 0.39 33.27
N GLY A 17 4.51 -0.57 32.66
CA GLY A 17 4.95 -1.33 31.51
C GLY A 17 5.26 -0.47 30.30
N ILE A 18 6.28 -0.87 29.56
CA ILE A 18 6.55 -0.38 28.22
C ILE A 18 5.42 -0.89 27.33
N ALA A 19 4.53 -0.02 26.90
CA ALA A 19 3.59 -0.32 25.83
C ALA A 19 4.42 -0.51 24.55
N PHE A 20 4.44 -1.74 24.05
CA PHE A 20 5.03 -2.05 22.74
C PHE A 20 4.03 -1.57 21.69
N GLU A 21 4.22 -0.34 21.20
CA GLU A 21 3.46 0.17 20.07
C GLU A 21 3.79 -0.71 18.86
N THR A 22 2.83 -1.52 18.42
CA THR A 22 2.95 -2.35 17.21
C THR A 22 2.83 -1.45 15.98
N ALA A 23 3.79 -0.54 15.81
CA ALA A 23 3.92 0.32 14.66
C ALA A 23 4.30 -0.51 13.42
N GLY A 24 3.34 -1.22 12.82
CA GLY A 24 3.61 -2.08 11.67
C GLY A 24 2.40 -2.75 11.05
N ALA A 25 1.42 -3.19 11.84
CA ALA A 25 0.25 -3.87 11.31
C ALA A 25 -0.81 -2.87 10.81
N VAL A 26 -1.54 -3.25 9.76
CA VAL A 26 -2.79 -2.58 9.36
C VAL A 26 -3.91 -3.59 9.55
N ASP A 27 -4.90 -3.25 10.36
CA ASP A 27 -6.04 -4.11 10.63
C ASP A 27 -7.09 -3.98 9.55
N TYR A 28 -7.42 -5.09 8.87
CA TYR A 28 -8.41 -5.03 7.81
C TYR A 28 -9.81 -4.73 8.34
N GLN A 29 -10.24 -5.28 9.47
CA GLN A 29 -11.61 -5.13 9.97
C GLN A 29 -11.85 -3.73 10.55
N GLU A 30 -10.87 -3.19 11.27
CA GLU A 30 -10.98 -1.92 11.97
C GLU A 30 -10.59 -0.72 11.10
N GLU A 31 -9.59 -0.87 10.23
CA GLU A 31 -9.04 0.26 9.47
C GLU A 31 -9.46 0.26 8.00
N ILE A 32 -9.41 -0.89 7.32
CA ILE A 32 -9.61 -0.97 5.86
C ILE A 32 -11.07 -1.14 5.48
N ARG A 33 -11.76 -2.09 6.11
CA ARG A 33 -13.13 -2.46 5.80
C ARG A 33 -14.10 -1.29 5.96
N PRO A 34 -13.99 -0.40 6.96
CA PRO A 34 -14.86 0.79 7.04
C PRO A 34 -14.66 1.74 5.85
N ILE A 35 -13.43 1.93 5.40
CA ILE A 35 -13.11 2.74 4.21
C ILE A 35 -13.75 2.11 2.97
N LEU A 36 -13.51 0.81 2.73
CA LEU A 36 -14.08 0.12 1.57
C LEU A 36 -15.61 0.08 1.60
N ASN A 37 -16.21 -0.06 2.79
CA ASN A 37 -17.65 -0.01 2.97
C ASN A 37 -18.22 1.34 2.53
N LYS A 38 -17.64 2.43 3.05
CA LYS A 38 -18.08 3.80 2.74
C LYS A 38 -17.87 4.15 1.27
N LYS A 39 -16.77 3.73 0.66
CA LYS A 39 -16.32 4.23 -0.65
C LYS A 39 -16.66 3.29 -1.82
N CYS A 40 -16.77 1.98 -1.59
CA CYS A 40 -16.84 0.98 -2.66
C CYS A 40 -18.12 0.13 -2.62
N PHE A 41 -18.57 -0.28 -1.42
CA PHE A 41 -19.60 -1.32 -1.30
C PHE A 41 -20.94 -0.91 -1.91
N LYS A 42 -21.31 0.37 -1.89
CA LYS A 42 -22.57 0.88 -2.48
C LYS A 42 -22.78 0.45 -3.94
N CYS A 43 -21.70 0.30 -4.72
CA CYS A 43 -21.77 -0.07 -6.14
C CYS A 43 -21.23 -1.48 -6.43
N HIS A 44 -20.41 -2.05 -5.54
CA HIS A 44 -19.73 -3.34 -5.71
C HIS A 44 -20.28 -4.40 -4.76
N THR A 45 -21.61 -4.44 -4.61
CA THR A 45 -22.35 -5.34 -3.71
C THR A 45 -23.54 -5.97 -4.44
N GLY A 46 -23.89 -7.19 -4.04
CA GLY A 46 -25.08 -7.88 -4.52
C GLY A 46 -25.05 -8.29 -6.00
N PRO A 47 -26.15 -8.82 -6.53
CA PRO A 47 -26.21 -9.43 -7.88
C PRO A 47 -26.02 -8.42 -9.02
N ARG A 48 -26.08 -7.11 -8.74
CA ARG A 48 -25.87 -6.03 -9.73
C ARG A 48 -24.57 -5.26 -9.50
N ALA A 49 -23.61 -5.89 -8.81
CA ALA A 49 -22.32 -5.29 -8.55
C ALA A 49 -21.61 -4.86 -9.84
N LYS A 50 -21.14 -3.61 -9.87
CA LYS A 50 -20.48 -3.05 -11.03
C LYS A 50 -19.16 -3.76 -11.31
N GLY A 51 -18.87 -4.01 -12.58
CA GLY A 51 -17.66 -4.73 -13.01
C GLY A 51 -17.56 -6.18 -12.50
N GLY A 52 -18.69 -6.78 -12.06
CA GLY A 52 -18.70 -8.13 -11.50
C GLY A 52 -17.94 -8.28 -10.18
N LEU A 53 -17.47 -7.19 -9.58
CA LEU A 53 -16.71 -7.21 -8.34
C LEU A 53 -17.65 -7.21 -7.14
N ARG A 54 -17.73 -8.35 -6.44
CA ARG A 54 -18.47 -8.52 -5.18
C ARG A 54 -17.54 -8.30 -4.00
N MET A 55 -17.72 -7.20 -3.28
CA MET A 55 -16.94 -6.88 -2.06
C MET A 55 -17.69 -7.22 -0.76
N ASP A 56 -18.99 -7.48 -0.86
CA ASP A 56 -19.86 -7.89 0.25
C ASP A 56 -19.74 -9.37 0.62
N SER A 57 -19.20 -10.18 -0.30
CA SER A 57 -18.93 -11.61 -0.10
C SER A 57 -17.42 -11.78 0.13
N PRO A 58 -16.98 -12.17 1.34
CA PRO A 58 -15.56 -12.38 1.62
C PRO A 58 -14.93 -13.41 0.67
N GLU A 59 -15.67 -14.47 0.33
CA GLU A 59 -15.20 -15.52 -0.58
C GLU A 59 -15.01 -14.98 -2.01
N ASP A 60 -15.97 -14.22 -2.54
CA ASP A 60 -15.86 -13.67 -3.89
C ASP A 60 -14.83 -12.55 -3.97
N PHE A 61 -14.70 -11.75 -2.90
CA PHE A 61 -13.70 -10.70 -2.84
C PHE A 61 -12.29 -11.29 -2.74
N ALA A 62 -12.09 -12.35 -1.95
CA ALA A 62 -10.82 -13.07 -1.86
C ALA A 62 -10.33 -13.58 -3.22
N LYS A 63 -11.25 -14.07 -4.08
CA LYS A 63 -10.91 -14.52 -5.45
C LYS A 63 -10.39 -13.39 -6.35
N ARG A 64 -10.59 -12.13 -5.97
CA ARG A 64 -10.11 -10.93 -6.69
C ARG A 64 -8.83 -10.37 -6.10
N ILE A 65 -8.25 -11.07 -5.11
CA ILE A 65 -6.94 -10.79 -4.53
C ILE A 65 -5.95 -11.82 -5.07
N GLY A 66 -5.01 -11.40 -5.92
CA GLY A 66 -4.16 -12.30 -6.69
C GLY A 66 -4.91 -13.07 -7.79
N GLY A 67 -4.30 -14.12 -8.33
CA GLY A 67 -4.89 -14.96 -9.38
C GLY A 67 -4.76 -14.38 -10.80
N GLU A 68 -5.58 -14.89 -11.73
CA GLU A 68 -5.49 -14.59 -13.17
C GLU A 68 -6.08 -13.22 -13.56
N ASP A 69 -7.06 -12.69 -12.82
CA ASP A 69 -7.65 -11.36 -13.04
C ASP A 69 -7.82 -10.62 -11.69
N PRO A 70 -6.71 -10.16 -11.08
CA PRO A 70 -6.72 -9.53 -9.78
C PRO A 70 -7.25 -8.09 -9.82
N VAL A 71 -8.13 -7.75 -8.89
CA VAL A 71 -8.42 -6.35 -8.53
C VAL A 71 -7.38 -5.81 -7.55
N ILE A 72 -6.81 -6.70 -6.74
CA ILE A 72 -5.72 -6.42 -5.81
C ILE A 72 -4.61 -7.41 -6.08
N VAL A 73 -3.39 -6.90 -6.23
CA VAL A 73 -2.15 -7.69 -6.31
C VAL A 73 -1.45 -7.56 -4.95
N PRO A 74 -1.47 -8.62 -4.11
CA PRO A 74 -0.78 -8.62 -2.82
C PRO A 74 0.69 -8.21 -2.96
N GLY A 75 1.13 -7.29 -2.11
CA GLY A 75 2.50 -6.76 -2.14
C GLY A 75 2.74 -5.66 -3.17
N ASP A 76 1.83 -5.45 -4.13
CA ASP A 76 2.03 -4.47 -5.21
C ASP A 76 0.81 -3.55 -5.40
N PRO A 77 0.73 -2.45 -4.61
CA PRO A 77 -0.29 -1.43 -4.78
C PRO A 77 -0.23 -0.73 -6.14
N SER A 78 0.90 -0.76 -6.84
CA SER A 78 1.03 -0.09 -8.14
C SER A 78 0.42 -0.89 -9.29
N LYS A 79 0.26 -2.21 -9.11
CA LYS A 79 -0.42 -3.13 -10.05
C LYS A 79 -1.85 -3.48 -9.64
N SER A 80 -2.30 -2.98 -8.50
CA SER A 80 -3.63 -3.24 -7.97
C SER A 80 -4.64 -2.27 -8.58
N LEU A 81 -5.61 -2.79 -9.36
CA LEU A 81 -6.66 -1.95 -9.96
C LEU A 81 -7.42 -1.11 -8.93
N LEU A 82 -7.61 -1.63 -7.71
CA LEU A 82 -8.26 -0.90 -6.63
C LEU A 82 -7.55 0.43 -6.32
N THR A 83 -6.25 0.37 -6.06
CA THR A 83 -5.43 1.54 -5.67
C THR A 83 -5.13 2.43 -6.86
N ILE A 84 -4.94 1.86 -8.05
CA ILE A 84 -4.78 2.63 -9.30
C ILE A 84 -6.03 3.48 -9.53
N LYS A 85 -7.21 2.86 -9.66
CA LYS A 85 -8.44 3.57 -10.01
C LYS A 85 -8.90 4.53 -8.92
N ALA A 86 -8.66 4.21 -7.63
CA ALA A 86 -8.96 5.12 -6.52
C ALA A 86 -8.00 6.32 -6.46
N GLY A 87 -6.78 6.19 -6.99
CA GLY A 87 -5.77 7.25 -7.02
C GLY A 87 -5.77 8.12 -8.29
N LEU A 88 -6.56 7.78 -9.30
CA LEU A 88 -6.62 8.55 -10.54
C LEU A 88 -7.22 9.95 -10.32
N PRO A 89 -6.79 10.97 -11.10
CA PRO A 89 -7.41 12.30 -11.08
C PRO A 89 -8.91 12.23 -11.37
N ARG A 90 -9.71 13.11 -10.77
CA ARG A 90 -11.16 13.12 -11.00
C ARG A 90 -11.55 13.40 -12.45
N SER A 91 -10.70 14.03 -13.24
CA SER A 91 -10.93 14.23 -14.67
C SER A 91 -10.80 12.94 -15.49
N ASP A 92 -10.20 11.89 -14.93
CA ASP A 92 -10.02 10.61 -15.59
C ASP A 92 -11.33 9.81 -15.62
N GLY A 93 -11.63 9.19 -16.77
CA GLY A 93 -12.84 8.40 -16.98
C GLY A 93 -12.86 7.10 -16.19
N ASP A 94 -11.70 6.57 -15.83
CA ASP A 94 -11.52 5.35 -15.04
C ASP A 94 -11.43 5.61 -13.52
N ALA A 95 -11.37 6.88 -13.11
CA ALA A 95 -11.26 7.24 -11.70
C ALA A 95 -12.49 6.82 -10.90
N MET A 96 -12.26 6.18 -9.75
CA MET A 96 -13.29 5.73 -8.82
C MET A 96 -13.53 6.74 -7.69
N PRO A 97 -14.80 7.02 -7.33
CA PRO A 97 -16.03 6.54 -7.97
C PRO A 97 -16.25 7.20 -9.35
N PRO A 98 -16.98 6.59 -10.30
CA PRO A 98 -17.17 7.16 -11.64
C PRO A 98 -18.07 8.43 -11.61
N PRO A 99 -18.06 9.28 -12.66
CA PRO A 99 -18.83 10.53 -12.68
C PRO A 99 -20.31 10.37 -12.28
N PRO A 100 -21.08 9.40 -12.82
CA PRO A 100 -22.49 9.22 -12.44
C PRO A 100 -22.69 8.78 -10.98
N ALA A 101 -21.66 8.23 -10.32
CA ALA A 101 -21.71 7.92 -8.89
C ALA A 101 -21.41 9.17 -8.05
N ARG A 102 -20.47 10.02 -8.47
CA ARG A 102 -20.15 11.28 -7.81
C ARG A 102 -21.33 12.25 -7.82
N GLU A 103 -22.03 12.36 -8.94
CA GLU A 103 -23.24 13.15 -9.08
C GLU A 103 -24.35 12.69 -8.11
N ARG A 104 -24.34 11.40 -7.73
CA ARG A 104 -25.23 10.81 -6.71
C ARG A 104 -24.64 10.82 -5.30
N GLY A 105 -23.61 11.65 -5.07
CA GLY A 105 -22.99 11.87 -3.77
C GLY A 105 -21.94 10.85 -3.34
N ALA A 106 -21.41 10.02 -4.26
CA ALA A 106 -20.29 9.13 -3.91
C ALA A 106 -18.98 9.92 -3.78
N GLU A 107 -18.34 9.80 -2.63
CA GLU A 107 -17.07 10.45 -2.33
C GLU A 107 -15.88 9.63 -2.86
N ALA A 108 -14.84 10.32 -3.31
CA ALA A 108 -13.54 9.69 -3.52
C ALA A 108 -12.89 9.35 -2.17
N MET A 109 -11.92 8.45 -2.20
CA MET A 109 -11.00 8.29 -1.08
C MET A 109 -10.20 9.57 -0.89
N THR A 110 -9.96 9.94 0.36
CA THR A 110 -8.96 10.94 0.73
C THR A 110 -7.56 10.38 0.48
N SER A 111 -6.56 11.25 0.45
CA SER A 111 -5.16 10.81 0.36
C SER A 111 -4.75 9.92 1.53
N ALA A 112 -5.23 10.20 2.75
CA ALA A 112 -4.95 9.38 3.93
C ALA A 112 -5.60 7.99 3.83
N GLU A 113 -6.87 7.91 3.43
CA GLU A 113 -7.58 6.65 3.21
C GLU A 113 -6.88 5.82 2.12
N LEU A 114 -6.51 6.44 0.99
CA LEU A 114 -5.81 5.76 -0.10
C LEU A 114 -4.44 5.24 0.35
N SER A 115 -3.66 6.03 1.08
CA SER A 115 -2.37 5.61 1.62
C SER A 115 -2.50 4.42 2.57
N LEU A 116 -3.54 4.39 3.40
CA LEU A 116 -3.80 3.28 4.31
C LEU A 116 -4.15 1.99 3.55
N VAL A 117 -4.99 2.10 2.51
CA VAL A 117 -5.31 0.98 1.63
C VAL A 117 -4.08 0.50 0.86
N GLN A 118 -3.25 1.40 0.35
CA GLN A 118 -1.99 1.04 -0.31
C GLN A 118 -1.04 0.30 0.66
N LYS A 119 -0.94 0.77 1.92
CA LYS A 119 -0.16 0.09 2.96
C LYS A 119 -0.69 -1.32 3.20
N TRP A 120 -2.00 -1.50 3.37
CA TRP A 120 -2.60 -2.83 3.52
C TRP A 120 -2.33 -3.75 2.32
N VAL A 121 -2.44 -3.24 1.09
CA VAL A 121 -2.10 -4.00 -0.12
C VAL A 121 -0.61 -4.39 -0.12
N SER A 122 0.29 -3.47 0.25
CA SER A 122 1.73 -3.78 0.34
C SER A 122 2.07 -4.82 1.40
N LEU A 123 1.24 -4.96 2.44
CA LEU A 123 1.37 -5.98 3.49
C LEU A 123 0.72 -7.32 3.10
N GLY A 124 0.27 -7.46 1.85
CA GLY A 124 -0.27 -8.70 1.31
C GLY A 124 -1.80 -8.79 1.32
N ALA A 125 -2.50 -7.68 1.59
CA ALA A 125 -3.96 -7.58 1.49
C ALA A 125 -4.74 -8.67 2.28
N LYS A 126 -4.25 -9.05 3.47
CA LYS A 126 -4.86 -10.07 4.32
C LYS A 126 -6.14 -9.54 5.00
N PHE A 127 -7.15 -10.39 5.18
CA PHE A 127 -8.39 -10.03 5.88
C PHE A 127 -8.33 -10.21 7.40
N GLU A 128 -7.37 -11.00 7.88
CA GLU A 128 -7.12 -11.18 9.31
C GLU A 128 -6.29 -10.00 9.84
N ALA A 129 -6.54 -9.62 11.10
CA ALA A 129 -5.68 -8.71 11.84
C ALA A 129 -4.25 -9.24 11.79
N GLY A 130 -3.32 -8.43 11.30
CA GLY A 130 -1.92 -8.86 11.23
C GLY A 130 -1.32 -8.92 12.62
N GLU A 131 -1.23 -10.10 13.22
CA GLU A 131 -0.13 -10.37 14.13
C GLU A 131 1.15 -10.08 13.33
N ALA A 132 2.02 -9.21 13.83
CA ALA A 132 3.34 -9.02 13.25
C ALA A 132 4.09 -10.35 13.39
N ASP A 133 3.96 -11.19 12.39
CA ASP A 133 4.46 -12.55 12.40
C ASP A 133 5.99 -12.49 12.46
N SER A 134 6.51 -12.56 13.68
CA SER A 134 7.95 -12.62 13.96
C SER A 134 8.52 -14.00 13.61
N ALA A 135 7.73 -14.91 13.03
CA ALA A 135 8.14 -16.21 12.55
C ALA A 135 7.97 -16.36 11.03
N THR A 136 8.42 -15.37 10.26
CA THR A 136 9.13 -15.62 8.97
C THR A 136 10.43 -14.81 8.92
N ALA A 137 11.04 -14.58 10.09
CA ALA A 137 12.43 -14.13 10.22
C ALA A 137 13.45 -15.23 9.86
N ALA A 138 13.01 -16.44 9.48
CA ALA A 138 13.86 -17.47 8.92
C ALA A 138 13.04 -18.36 7.96
N ALA A 139 13.33 -18.25 6.65
CA ALA A 139 12.85 -19.11 5.58
C ALA A 139 11.40 -18.92 5.05
N ALA A 140 11.06 -17.71 4.61
CA ALA A 140 10.49 -17.50 3.26
C ALA A 140 11.06 -16.18 2.75
N THR A 141 12.10 -16.32 1.94
CA THR A 141 12.85 -15.23 1.30
C THR A 141 11.91 -14.16 0.74
N PRO A 142 12.24 -12.86 0.87
CA PRO A 142 11.64 -11.87 -0.02
C PRO A 142 11.84 -12.41 -1.44
N SER A 143 10.80 -12.45 -2.26
CA SER A 143 11.01 -12.55 -3.70
C SER A 143 11.63 -11.23 -4.15
N ALA A 144 12.89 -11.06 -3.79
CA ALA A 144 13.87 -10.44 -4.63
C ALA A 144 13.77 -11.15 -5.99
N ALA A 145 13.01 -10.56 -6.91
CA ALA A 145 13.66 -10.29 -8.19
C ALA A 145 14.99 -9.62 -7.82
N PRO A 146 16.13 -10.12 -8.33
CA PRO A 146 17.42 -9.88 -7.71
C PRO A 146 17.56 -8.40 -7.43
N ALA A 147 17.96 -8.07 -6.19
CA ALA A 147 18.65 -6.83 -5.93
C ALA A 147 19.92 -6.84 -6.80
N MET A 148 19.75 -6.57 -8.10
CA MET A 148 20.85 -6.20 -8.96
C MET A 148 21.15 -4.76 -8.60
N GLU A 149 21.99 -4.66 -7.57
CA GLU A 149 22.65 -3.48 -7.06
C GLU A 149 21.70 -2.29 -6.81
N ASN A 150 21.51 -1.98 -5.54
CA ASN A 150 20.94 -0.74 -5.02
C ASN A 150 21.84 0.48 -5.37
N LYS A 151 22.33 0.54 -6.62
CA LYS A 151 23.27 1.52 -7.14
C LYS A 151 22.47 2.74 -7.54
N ILE A 152 22.81 3.86 -6.92
CA ILE A 152 22.42 5.17 -7.40
C ILE A 152 23.01 5.35 -8.81
N GLN A 153 22.14 5.67 -9.76
CA GLN A 153 22.49 5.96 -11.14
C GLN A 153 22.05 7.38 -11.50
N THR A 154 22.68 7.93 -12.52
CA THR A 154 22.30 9.24 -13.06
C THR A 154 21.21 9.06 -14.11
N TRP A 155 20.06 9.68 -13.86
CA TRP A 155 18.91 9.71 -14.75
C TRP A 155 18.79 11.11 -15.36
N THR A 156 18.78 11.18 -16.68
CA THR A 156 18.66 12.44 -17.42
C THR A 156 17.31 12.47 -18.12
N ASN A 157 16.62 13.60 -18.02
CA ASN A 157 15.35 13.81 -18.73
C ASN A 157 15.58 14.29 -20.17
N SER A 158 14.51 14.40 -20.95
CA SER A 158 14.55 14.87 -22.34
C SER A 158 15.04 16.31 -22.50
N THR A 159 15.05 17.11 -21.42
CA THR A 159 15.56 18.48 -21.40
C THR A 159 17.01 18.59 -20.93
N GLY A 160 17.68 17.47 -20.66
CA GLY A 160 19.07 17.42 -20.20
C GLY A 160 19.28 17.60 -18.69
N ALA A 161 18.22 17.76 -17.91
CA ALA A 161 18.32 17.82 -16.45
C ALA A 161 18.56 16.42 -15.88
N SER A 162 19.51 16.30 -14.95
CA SER A 162 19.95 15.02 -14.39
C SER A 162 19.64 14.91 -12.89
N LEU A 163 19.33 13.71 -12.42
CA LEU A 163 19.10 13.39 -11.01
C LEU A 163 19.77 12.06 -10.65
N GLN A 164 20.14 11.92 -9.38
CA GLN A 164 20.68 10.68 -8.84
C GLN A 164 19.57 9.88 -8.15
N ALA A 165 19.34 8.66 -8.63
CA ALA A 165 18.34 7.76 -8.06
C ALA A 165 18.68 6.29 -8.37
N ALA A 166 18.22 5.38 -7.51
CA ALA A 166 18.25 3.95 -7.79
C ALA A 166 17.05 3.55 -8.65
N PHE A 167 17.26 2.62 -9.58
CA PHE A 167 16.18 1.96 -10.29
C PHE A 167 15.41 1.06 -9.32
N VAL A 168 14.08 1.12 -9.38
CA VAL A 168 13.22 0.20 -8.61
C VAL A 168 12.53 -0.78 -9.54
N SER A 169 11.84 -0.29 -10.57
CA SER A 169 11.11 -1.13 -11.53
C SER A 169 10.77 -0.38 -12.81
N LEU A 170 10.53 -1.13 -13.89
CA LEU A 170 9.97 -0.61 -15.14
C LEU A 170 8.64 -1.33 -15.41
N SER A 171 7.55 -0.57 -15.43
CA SER A 171 6.21 -1.09 -15.72
C SER A 171 5.63 -0.38 -16.94
N GLY A 172 5.61 -1.07 -18.08
CA GLY A 172 5.15 -0.52 -19.36
C GLY A 172 5.98 0.69 -19.79
N SER A 173 5.39 1.88 -19.74
CA SER A 173 6.02 3.16 -20.10
C SER A 173 6.44 4.00 -18.90
N THR A 174 6.44 3.45 -17.69
CA THR A 174 6.77 4.17 -16.45
C THR A 174 7.91 3.49 -15.73
N VAL A 175 8.95 4.28 -15.39
CA VAL A 175 10.04 3.84 -14.51
C VAL A 175 9.78 4.36 -13.09
N THR A 176 10.01 3.50 -12.09
CA THR A 176 10.00 3.89 -10.68
C THR A 176 11.43 4.07 -10.22
N LEU A 177 11.72 5.26 -9.71
CA LEU A 177 13.04 5.67 -9.23
C LEU A 177 12.97 5.97 -7.74
N ARG A 178 14.03 5.61 -7.02
CA ARG A 178 14.20 5.91 -5.59
C ARG A 178 15.32 6.92 -5.39
N LYS A 179 15.03 8.05 -4.78
CA LYS A 179 16.04 9.04 -4.39
C LYS A 179 16.88 8.56 -3.20
N GLU A 180 17.96 9.26 -2.90
CA GLU A 180 18.82 8.97 -1.74
C GLU A 180 18.08 9.06 -0.39
N ASP A 181 17.07 9.93 -0.30
CA ASP A 181 16.21 10.06 0.89
C ASP A 181 15.22 8.88 1.07
N GLY A 182 15.28 7.88 0.17
CA GLY A 182 14.40 6.71 0.17
C GLY A 182 13.04 6.96 -0.50
N SER A 183 12.70 8.20 -0.85
CA SER A 183 11.46 8.52 -1.53
C SER A 183 11.45 7.92 -2.94
N GLN A 184 10.33 7.30 -3.30
CA GLN A 184 10.13 6.72 -4.61
C GLN A 184 9.17 7.59 -5.42
N PHE A 185 9.43 7.70 -6.71
CA PHE A 185 8.57 8.42 -7.62
C PHE A 185 8.51 7.72 -8.97
N ASN A 186 7.36 7.83 -9.61
CA ASN A 186 7.12 7.31 -10.94
C ASN A 186 7.45 8.40 -11.96
N TYR A 187 8.20 8.01 -12.99
CA TYR A 187 8.63 8.90 -14.04
C TYR A 187 8.32 8.29 -15.42
N PRO A 188 7.66 9.02 -16.34
CA PRO A 188 7.39 8.50 -17.67
C PRO A 188 8.69 8.24 -18.44
N LEU A 189 8.85 7.03 -18.97
CA LEU A 189 10.02 6.62 -19.75
C LEU A 189 10.21 7.55 -20.96
N ALA A 190 9.13 7.97 -21.61
CA ALA A 190 9.18 8.89 -22.75
C ALA A 190 9.77 10.27 -22.41
N ASN A 191 9.76 10.65 -21.13
CA ASN A 191 10.33 11.92 -20.66
C ASN A 191 11.81 11.79 -20.28
N LEU A 192 12.38 10.59 -20.29
CA LEU A 192 13.81 10.36 -20.10
C LEU A 192 14.59 10.59 -21.40
N SER A 193 15.87 10.92 -21.26
CA SER A 193 16.81 10.92 -22.39
C SER A 193 16.91 9.52 -23.00
N GLY A 194 17.31 9.43 -24.27
CA GLY A 194 17.45 8.12 -24.94
C GLY A 194 18.37 7.15 -24.18
N GLU A 195 19.44 7.66 -23.58
CA GLU A 195 20.37 6.88 -22.74
C GLU A 195 19.70 6.37 -21.46
N SER A 196 18.99 7.24 -20.74
CA SER A 196 18.26 6.85 -19.53
C SER A 196 17.09 5.89 -19.82
N GLN A 197 16.47 6.00 -21.00
CA GLN A 197 15.48 5.03 -21.46
C GLN A 197 16.08 3.65 -21.70
N ALA A 198 17.25 3.59 -22.38
CA ALA A 198 17.96 2.34 -22.62
C ALA A 198 18.38 1.69 -21.29
N LEU A 199 18.90 2.50 -20.37
CA LEU A 199 19.30 2.05 -19.03
C LEU A 199 18.11 1.47 -18.24
N ALA A 200 16.96 2.16 -18.21
CA ALA A 200 15.76 1.63 -17.55
C ALA A 200 15.32 0.28 -18.13
N ARG A 201 15.41 0.09 -19.45
CA ARG A 201 15.04 -1.16 -20.12
C ARG A 201 16.03 -2.29 -19.82
N GLU A 202 17.33 -1.97 -19.77
CA GLU A 202 18.36 -2.93 -19.39
C GLU A 202 18.14 -3.43 -17.95
N LEU A 203 17.84 -2.52 -17.02
CA LEU A 203 17.60 -2.84 -15.63
C LEU A 203 16.26 -3.53 -15.38
N GLY A 204 15.24 -3.23 -16.20
CA GLY A 204 13.91 -3.84 -16.10
C GLY A 204 13.74 -5.16 -16.87
N GLY A 205 14.72 -5.55 -17.69
CA GLY A 205 14.67 -6.72 -18.56
C GLY A 205 15.42 -7.96 -18.04
N LYS A 206 15.86 -7.97 -16.77
CA LYS A 206 16.54 -9.11 -16.14
C LYS A 206 15.73 -9.70 -14.99
#